data_AF-A0AA39RIP8-F1
#
_entry.id   AF-A0AA39RIP8-F1
#
_cell.length_a   1.000
_cell.length_b   1.000
_cell.length_c   1.000
_cell.angle_alpha   90.00
_cell.angle_beta   90.00
_cell.angle_gamma   90.00
#
_symmetry.space_group_name_H-M   'P 1'
#
loop_
_entity.id
_entity.type
_entity.pdbx_description
1 polymer ?
#
loop_
_entity_poly.entity_id
_entity_poly.type
_entity_poly.pdbx_seq_one_letter_code
_entity_poly.pdbx_strand_id
1 'polypeptide(L)'
;MTGNKSFFETLVMEEGGNVTFGDGSKRNVVGKGTISVPGLPSLSNALFVDGLKANLISISHLSDEGYSVLFSKDYCSILKPDGQTLLKGMRSSDNCYCLEARIVSNHVSMDEQIELWHERLGHMNFRDLRTLGKFNCVRGLPKLGKKANGICGPCQQGKQTKSMHKKGKYLTTKEPLELLHMDLMGPMQTESLGGKRYIFVCVDDFSRFTWTYFLREKSETFDKFKMLCTKLQNEMNSNIRSIKRIRSDHGREFENATFETFCDGLGISHEFSAPRTPQQNGVVERKNRVLQEMARVMLLSNNVPRNLWAEAINTACYIGNRVFLRPGTRNTSYELWKGQEAKC
;
A
#
# COMPACT_ATOMS: atom_id res chain seq x y z
N MET A 1 -0.53 -4.24 -50.77
CA MET A 1 0.76 -3.59 -51.11
C MET A 1 0.83 -2.22 -50.46
N THR A 2 2.00 -1.84 -49.95
CA THR A 2 2.22 -0.55 -49.29
C THR A 2 3.62 -0.03 -49.59
N GLY A 3 3.77 1.30 -49.64
CA GLY A 3 5.07 1.97 -49.67
C GLY A 3 5.59 2.34 -48.27
N ASN A 4 4.87 1.97 -47.20
CA ASN A 4 5.28 2.29 -45.84
C ASN A 4 5.81 1.06 -45.11
N LYS A 5 7.11 1.07 -44.81
CA LYS A 5 7.79 -0.01 -44.08
C LYS A 5 7.25 -0.21 -42.66
N SER A 6 6.71 0.83 -42.02
CA SER A 6 6.24 0.75 -40.63
C SER A 6 4.97 -0.08 -40.44
N PHE A 7 4.30 -0.49 -41.52
CA PHE A 7 3.09 -1.32 -41.45
C PHE A 7 3.39 -2.81 -41.37
N PHE A 8 4.63 -3.22 -41.63
CA PHE A 8 5.03 -4.62 -41.58
C PHE A 8 5.44 -5.02 -40.17
N GLU A 9 4.86 -6.11 -39.68
CA GLU A 9 5.32 -6.81 -38.47
C GLU A 9 6.54 -7.67 -38.80
N THR A 10 6.49 -8.33 -39.96
CA THR A 10 7.61 -9.06 -40.55
C THR A 10 7.85 -8.54 -41.96
N LEU A 11 9.10 -8.27 -42.34
CA LEU A 11 9.46 -7.85 -43.68
C LEU A 11 10.78 -8.49 -44.08
N VAL A 12 10.75 -9.27 -45.14
CA VAL A 12 11.94 -9.80 -45.81
C VAL A 12 12.20 -8.95 -47.05
N MET A 13 13.40 -8.40 -47.13
CA MET A 13 13.82 -7.67 -48.33
C MET A 13 14.20 -8.68 -49.40
N GLU A 14 13.49 -8.65 -50.52
CA GLU A 14 13.68 -9.55 -51.66
C GLU A 14 13.33 -8.82 -52.95
N GLU A 15 14.04 -9.12 -54.04
CA GLU A 15 13.72 -8.59 -55.37
C GLU A 15 12.51 -9.34 -55.95
N GLY A 16 11.32 -8.82 -55.65
CA GLY A 16 10.03 -9.45 -55.95
C GLY A 16 9.44 -9.03 -57.30
N GLY A 17 10.22 -8.97 -58.38
CA GLY A 17 9.72 -8.56 -59.70
C GLY A 17 9.09 -7.15 -59.71
N ASN A 18 8.15 -6.90 -60.63
CA ASN A 18 7.58 -5.57 -60.90
C ASN A 18 6.05 -5.55 -60.78
N VAL A 19 5.51 -4.50 -60.17
CA VAL A 19 4.08 -4.16 -60.20
C VAL A 19 3.83 -3.11 -61.27
N THR A 20 2.83 -3.36 -62.13
CA THR A 20 2.37 -2.40 -63.16
C THR A 20 1.21 -1.59 -62.60
N PHE A 21 1.29 -0.26 -62.66
CA PHE A 21 0.24 0.66 -62.25
C PHE A 21 -0.79 0.87 -63.35
N GLY A 22 -1.93 1.48 -63.01
CA GLY A 22 -2.99 1.81 -63.97
C GLY A 22 -2.55 2.77 -65.08
N ASP A 23 -1.46 3.52 -64.88
CA ASP A 23 -0.82 4.37 -65.90
C ASP A 23 0.18 3.63 -66.79
N GLY A 24 0.32 2.30 -66.63
CA GLY A 24 1.26 1.45 -67.35
C GLY A 24 2.70 1.50 -66.84
N SER A 25 3.00 2.38 -65.86
CA SER A 25 4.33 2.45 -65.26
C SER A 25 4.61 1.21 -64.41
N LYS A 26 5.89 0.83 -64.29
CA LYS A 26 6.32 -0.30 -63.46
C LYS A 26 7.12 0.19 -62.25
N ARG A 27 6.94 -0.44 -61.08
CA ARG A 27 7.80 -0.26 -59.90
C ARG A 27 8.26 -1.61 -59.37
N ASN A 28 9.46 -1.61 -58.81
CA ASN A 28 10.06 -2.80 -58.21
C ASN A 28 9.38 -3.10 -56.88
N VAL A 29 9.08 -4.37 -56.65
CA VAL A 29 8.79 -4.88 -55.31
C VAL A 29 10.14 -5.12 -54.64
N VAL A 30 10.33 -4.48 -53.48
CA VAL A 30 11.61 -4.49 -52.77
C VAL A 30 11.56 -5.34 -51.50
N GLY A 31 10.40 -5.91 -51.18
CA GLY A 31 10.25 -6.88 -50.11
C GLY A 31 8.84 -7.42 -49.97
N LYS A 32 8.71 -8.43 -49.13
CA LYS A 32 7.46 -9.11 -48.84
C LYS A 32 7.37 -9.45 -47.36
N GLY A 33 6.17 -9.37 -46.81
CA GLY A 33 6.00 -9.53 -45.37
C GLY A 33 4.57 -9.62 -44.90
N THR A 34 4.38 -9.71 -43.60
CA THR A 34 3.05 -9.73 -42.97
C THR A 34 2.74 -8.36 -42.40
N ILE A 35 1.55 -7.83 -42.72
CA ILE A 35 1.01 -6.59 -42.15
C ILE A 35 0.00 -6.96 -41.07
N SER A 36 0.29 -6.56 -39.83
CA SER A 36 -0.57 -6.76 -38.66
C SER A 36 -0.76 -5.41 -37.97
N VAL A 37 -1.66 -4.60 -38.54
CA VAL A 37 -1.96 -3.25 -38.04
C VAL A 37 -3.33 -3.28 -37.36
N PRO A 38 -3.49 -2.70 -36.17
CA PRO A 38 -4.78 -2.63 -35.50
C PRO A 38 -5.87 -2.03 -36.41
N GLY A 39 -6.97 -2.77 -36.57
CA GLY A 39 -8.08 -2.38 -37.44
C GLY A 39 -8.04 -2.98 -38.85
N LEU A 40 -6.94 -3.61 -39.26
CA LEU A 40 -6.87 -4.43 -40.48
C LEU A 40 -6.78 -5.93 -40.10
N PRO A 41 -7.28 -6.85 -40.95
CA PRO A 41 -6.93 -8.26 -40.80
C PRO A 41 -5.41 -8.43 -40.95
N SER A 42 -4.86 -9.51 -40.39
CA SER A 42 -3.48 -9.89 -40.68
C SER A 42 -3.39 -10.25 -42.17
N LEU A 43 -2.63 -9.47 -42.92
CA LEU A 43 -2.45 -9.67 -44.35
C LEU A 43 -1.08 -10.31 -44.57
N SER A 44 -1.10 -11.61 -44.86
CA SER A 44 0.10 -12.37 -45.22
C SER A 44 0.60 -11.93 -46.60
N ASN A 45 1.88 -12.17 -46.91
CA ASN A 45 2.40 -12.00 -48.27
C ASN A 45 2.24 -10.58 -48.87
N ALA A 46 2.12 -9.54 -48.05
CA ALA A 46 1.96 -8.17 -48.51
C ALA A 46 3.26 -7.67 -49.16
N LEU A 47 3.12 -7.03 -50.33
CA LEU A 47 4.26 -6.50 -51.09
C LEU A 47 4.65 -5.10 -50.59
N PHE A 48 5.93 -4.91 -50.32
CA PHE A 48 6.56 -3.61 -50.08
C PHE A 48 7.05 -3.06 -51.42
N VAL A 49 6.45 -1.96 -51.88
CA VAL A 49 6.72 -1.36 -53.18
C VAL A 49 7.23 0.06 -52.96
N ASP A 50 8.49 0.29 -53.33
CA ASP A 50 9.11 1.60 -53.13
C ASP A 50 8.45 2.69 -54.00
N GLY A 51 8.20 3.85 -53.40
CA GLY A 51 7.52 4.97 -54.06
C GLY A 51 6.00 4.81 -54.28
N LEU A 52 5.36 3.80 -53.70
CA LEU A 52 3.90 3.64 -53.76
C LEU A 52 3.19 4.73 -52.93
N LYS A 53 2.48 5.64 -53.61
CA LYS A 53 1.81 6.80 -52.97
C LYS A 53 0.51 6.48 -52.23
N ALA A 54 -0.16 5.38 -52.59
CA ALA A 54 -1.41 4.97 -51.97
C ALA A 54 -1.39 3.47 -51.68
N ASN A 55 -1.89 3.08 -50.50
CA ASN A 55 -1.94 1.69 -50.10
C ASN A 55 -3.10 0.98 -50.79
N LEU A 56 -2.85 -0.22 -51.30
CA LEU A 56 -3.86 -1.02 -52.00
C LEU A 56 -4.00 -2.38 -51.33
N ILE A 57 -5.24 -2.79 -51.10
CA ILE A 57 -5.58 -4.13 -50.61
C ILE A 57 -6.11 -4.93 -51.81
N SER A 58 -5.52 -6.10 -52.04
CA SER A 58 -5.98 -6.98 -53.12
C SER A 58 -7.26 -7.70 -52.68
N ILE A 59 -8.31 -7.59 -53.48
CA ILE A 59 -9.58 -8.30 -53.26
C ILE A 59 -9.35 -9.81 -53.39
N SER A 60 -8.57 -10.25 -54.38
CA SER A 60 -8.29 -11.68 -54.58
C SER A 60 -7.62 -12.29 -53.35
N HIS A 61 -6.66 -11.56 -52.77
CA HIS A 61 -5.96 -12.03 -51.59
C HIS A 61 -6.86 -12.08 -50.36
N LEU A 62 -7.77 -11.11 -50.19
CA LEU A 62 -8.79 -11.19 -49.14
C LEU A 62 -9.69 -12.42 -49.32
N SER A 63 -10.06 -12.75 -50.56
CA SER A 63 -10.84 -13.95 -50.86
C SER A 63 -10.08 -15.24 -50.58
N ASP A 64 -8.78 -15.30 -50.90
CA ASP A 64 -7.92 -16.46 -50.61
C ASP A 64 -7.79 -16.70 -49.09
N GLU A 65 -7.78 -15.64 -48.28
CA GLU A 65 -7.78 -15.68 -46.81
C GLU A 65 -9.19 -15.89 -46.19
N GLY A 66 -10.20 -16.17 -47.02
CA GLY A 66 -11.56 -16.50 -46.57
C GLY A 66 -12.48 -15.31 -46.25
N TYR A 67 -12.06 -14.08 -46.56
CA TYR A 67 -12.91 -12.89 -46.40
C TYR A 67 -13.79 -12.65 -47.63
N SER A 68 -15.02 -12.21 -47.41
CA SER A 68 -15.92 -11.78 -48.49
C SER A 68 -15.93 -10.25 -48.62
N VAL A 69 -15.91 -9.72 -49.84
CA VAL A 69 -16.02 -8.27 -50.07
C VAL A 69 -17.35 -7.96 -50.78
N LEU A 70 -18.18 -7.13 -50.15
CA LEU A 70 -19.45 -6.66 -50.69
C LEU A 70 -19.34 -5.20 -51.13
N PHE A 71 -19.80 -4.91 -52.35
CA PHE A 71 -19.87 -3.55 -52.87
C PHE A 71 -21.32 -3.09 -52.95
N SER A 72 -21.57 -1.86 -52.50
CA SER A 72 -22.80 -1.10 -52.68
C SER A 72 -22.49 0.19 -53.43
N LYS A 73 -23.52 0.93 -53.85
CA LYS A 73 -23.37 2.19 -54.58
C LYS A 73 -22.44 3.18 -53.86
N ASP A 74 -22.55 3.25 -52.54
CA ASP A 74 -21.93 4.29 -51.71
C ASP A 74 -20.83 3.77 -50.78
N TYR A 75 -20.69 2.45 -50.62
CA TYR A 75 -19.74 1.85 -49.68
C TYR A 75 -19.30 0.44 -50.09
N CYS A 76 -18.20 -0.05 -49.52
CA CYS A 76 -17.82 -1.45 -49.53
C CYS A 76 -17.73 -1.99 -48.10
N SER A 77 -17.93 -3.29 -47.93
CA SER A 77 -17.77 -3.99 -46.65
C SER A 77 -16.95 -5.25 -46.83
N ILE A 78 -15.98 -5.47 -45.95
CA ILE A 78 -15.24 -6.73 -45.85
C ILE A 78 -15.87 -7.53 -44.71
N LEU A 79 -16.30 -8.75 -44.99
CA LEU A 79 -16.93 -9.66 -44.06
C LEU A 79 -15.98 -10.80 -43.68
N LYS A 80 -16.03 -11.20 -42.41
CA LYS A 80 -15.42 -12.43 -41.91
C LYS A 80 -16.19 -13.67 -42.41
N PRO A 81 -15.60 -14.87 -42.32
CA PRO A 81 -16.30 -16.13 -42.64
C PRO A 81 -17.63 -16.34 -41.88
N ASP A 82 -17.76 -15.77 -40.68
CA ASP A 82 -18.97 -15.83 -39.85
C ASP A 82 -20.07 -14.81 -40.26
N GLY A 83 -19.84 -14.04 -41.33
CA GLY A 83 -20.75 -13.04 -41.86
C GLY A 83 -20.67 -11.68 -41.17
N GLN A 84 -19.87 -11.50 -40.12
CA GLN A 84 -19.72 -10.22 -39.44
C GLN A 84 -18.88 -9.24 -40.27
N THR A 85 -19.28 -7.97 -40.31
CA THR A 85 -18.51 -6.91 -40.98
C THR A 85 -17.23 -6.61 -40.19
N LEU A 86 -16.09 -6.85 -40.83
CA LEU A 86 -14.76 -6.52 -40.32
C LEU A 86 -14.42 -5.05 -40.56
N LEU A 87 -14.61 -4.59 -41.80
CA LEU A 87 -14.26 -3.25 -42.24
C LEU A 87 -15.31 -2.72 -43.20
N LYS A 88 -15.50 -1.39 -43.16
CA LYS A 88 -16.38 -0.67 -44.10
C LYS A 88 -15.60 0.49 -44.71
N GLY A 89 -15.63 0.59 -46.02
CA GLY A 89 -15.05 1.70 -46.78
C GLY A 89 -16.13 2.52 -47.45
N MET A 90 -15.89 3.81 -47.62
CA MET A 90 -16.80 4.71 -48.33
C MET A 90 -16.32 4.93 -49.75
N ARG A 91 -17.26 5.07 -50.70
CA ARG A 91 -16.91 5.44 -52.07
C ARG A 91 -16.55 6.92 -52.13
N SER A 92 -15.35 7.20 -52.59
CA SER A 92 -14.83 8.55 -52.82
C SER A 92 -15.37 9.16 -54.13
N SER A 93 -15.16 10.46 -54.31
CA SER A 93 -15.59 11.20 -55.52
C SER A 93 -14.90 10.74 -56.80
N ASP A 94 -13.70 10.14 -56.70
CA ASP A 94 -12.93 9.54 -57.78
C ASP A 94 -13.25 8.06 -58.02
N ASN A 95 -14.39 7.58 -57.49
CA ASN A 95 -14.89 6.20 -57.65
C ASN A 95 -14.03 5.11 -57.01
N CYS A 96 -13.08 5.46 -56.14
CA CYS A 96 -12.35 4.49 -55.34
C CYS A 96 -13.10 4.17 -54.04
N TYR A 97 -13.13 2.91 -53.63
CA TYR A 97 -13.62 2.55 -52.31
C TYR A 97 -12.49 2.69 -51.30
N CYS A 98 -12.58 3.72 -50.46
CA CYS A 98 -11.56 4.05 -49.48
C CYS A 98 -11.92 3.41 -48.15
N LEU A 99 -11.06 2.49 -47.69
CA LEU A 99 -11.15 1.95 -46.35
C LEU A 99 -10.55 2.96 -45.38
N GLU A 100 -11.39 3.61 -44.58
CA GLU A 100 -10.92 4.29 -43.37
C GLU A 100 -10.63 3.22 -42.32
N ALA A 101 -9.48 2.58 -42.44
CA ALA A 101 -8.84 2.02 -41.27
C ALA A 101 -8.47 3.23 -40.43
N ARG A 102 -9.33 3.63 -39.49
CA ARG A 102 -8.90 4.55 -38.45
C ARG A 102 -7.70 3.85 -37.81
N ILE A 103 -6.50 4.35 -38.07
CA ILE A 103 -5.35 4.08 -37.22
C ILE A 103 -5.72 4.76 -35.92
N VAL A 104 -6.54 4.10 -35.11
CA VAL A 104 -6.88 4.60 -33.80
C VAL A 104 -5.65 4.31 -32.99
N SER A 105 -4.68 5.21 -33.05
CA SER A 105 -3.71 5.38 -31.97
C SER A 105 -4.40 5.85 -30.67
N ASN A 106 -5.73 5.73 -30.56
CA ASN A 106 -6.59 6.19 -29.49
C ASN A 106 -7.81 5.27 -29.24
N HIS A 107 -7.78 4.00 -29.67
CA HIS A 107 -8.56 2.99 -28.93
C HIS A 107 -7.68 2.52 -27.79
N VAL A 108 -7.36 3.50 -26.94
CA VAL A 108 -7.00 3.22 -25.57
C VAL A 108 -8.18 2.43 -25.05
N SER A 109 -7.99 1.13 -24.87
CA SER A 109 -9.04 0.24 -24.37
C SER A 109 -9.62 0.87 -23.10
N MET A 110 -10.86 0.54 -22.70
CA MET A 110 -11.38 1.05 -21.44
C MET A 110 -10.43 0.73 -20.25
N ASP A 111 -9.63 -0.33 -20.39
CA ASP A 111 -8.55 -0.72 -19.50
C ASP A 111 -7.36 0.25 -19.53
N GLU A 112 -6.91 0.65 -20.72
CA GLU A 112 -5.84 1.65 -20.86
C GLU A 112 -6.32 3.06 -20.47
N GLN A 113 -7.61 3.40 -20.62
CA GLN A 113 -8.13 4.72 -20.24
C GLN A 113 -8.22 4.86 -18.72
N ILE A 114 -8.69 3.80 -18.04
CA ILE A 114 -8.71 3.79 -16.58
C ILE A 114 -7.29 3.79 -16.02
N GLU A 115 -6.33 3.15 -16.69
CA GLU A 115 -4.92 3.19 -16.28
C GLU A 115 -4.31 4.59 -16.43
N LEU A 116 -4.52 5.24 -17.57
CA LEU A 116 -4.01 6.58 -17.82
C LEU A 116 -4.54 7.59 -16.79
N TRP A 117 -5.84 7.53 -16.46
CA TRP A 117 -6.42 8.41 -15.44
C TRP A 117 -6.03 8.03 -14.01
N HIS A 118 -5.78 6.74 -13.75
CA HIS A 118 -5.22 6.28 -12.49
C HIS A 118 -3.84 6.91 -12.24
N GLU A 119 -2.96 6.90 -13.23
CA GLU A 119 -1.64 7.51 -13.14
C GLU A 119 -1.73 9.04 -13.01
N ARG A 120 -2.51 9.71 -13.86
CA ARG A 120 -2.70 11.18 -13.84
C ARG A 120 -3.24 11.70 -12.51
N LEU A 121 -4.07 10.91 -11.83
CA LEU A 121 -4.70 11.28 -10.55
C LEU A 121 -3.96 10.70 -9.34
N GLY A 122 -2.64 10.50 -9.47
CA GLY A 122 -1.79 10.13 -8.34
C GLY A 122 -2.07 8.71 -7.83
N HIS A 123 -2.29 7.77 -8.75
CA HIS A 123 -2.52 6.37 -8.43
C HIS A 123 -3.77 6.12 -7.56
N MET A 124 -4.83 6.90 -7.75
CA MET A 124 -6.10 6.75 -7.04
C MET A 124 -6.70 5.34 -7.21
N ASN A 125 -7.38 4.81 -6.19
CA ASN A 125 -8.03 3.49 -6.29
C ASN A 125 -8.97 3.40 -7.51
N PHE A 126 -8.83 2.35 -8.33
CA PHE A 126 -9.64 2.15 -9.54
C PHE A 126 -11.16 2.17 -9.28
N ARG A 127 -11.61 1.71 -8.10
CA ARG A 127 -13.02 1.77 -7.71
C ARG A 127 -13.51 3.21 -7.53
N ASP A 128 -12.72 4.03 -6.85
CA ASP A 128 -13.06 5.42 -6.56
C ASP A 128 -13.00 6.25 -7.85
N LEU A 129 -11.98 6.02 -8.66
CA LEU A 129 -11.83 6.64 -9.99
C LEU A 129 -13.02 6.36 -10.91
N ARG A 130 -13.48 5.10 -10.97
CA ARG A 130 -14.69 4.72 -11.71
C ARG A 130 -15.95 5.39 -11.12
N THR A 131 -16.01 5.52 -9.81
CA THR A 131 -17.13 6.17 -9.12
C THR A 131 -17.20 7.65 -9.49
N LEU A 132 -16.07 8.35 -9.52
CA LEU A 132 -15.97 9.75 -9.96
C LEU A 132 -16.42 9.93 -11.41
N GLY A 133 -15.95 9.08 -12.33
CA GLY A 133 -16.35 9.13 -13.74
C GLY A 133 -17.82 8.77 -13.96
N LYS A 134 -18.40 7.88 -13.14
CA LYS A 134 -19.83 7.53 -13.21
C LYS A 134 -20.74 8.68 -12.77
N PHE A 135 -20.38 9.37 -11.70
CA PHE A 135 -21.18 10.45 -11.12
C PHE A 135 -20.88 11.83 -11.72
N ASN A 136 -19.96 11.92 -12.70
CA ASN A 136 -19.52 13.17 -13.33
C ASN A 136 -19.10 14.25 -12.30
N CYS A 137 -18.50 13.84 -11.18
CA CYS A 137 -18.13 14.76 -10.10
C CYS A 137 -16.89 15.64 -10.43
N VAL A 138 -16.14 15.29 -11.48
CA VAL A 138 -14.91 15.97 -11.89
C VAL A 138 -15.03 16.37 -13.37
N ARG A 139 -14.93 17.68 -13.64
CA ARG A 139 -14.99 18.21 -15.01
C ARG A 139 -13.83 17.66 -15.84
N GLY A 140 -14.13 17.07 -16.99
CA GLY A 140 -13.12 16.52 -17.92
C GLY A 140 -12.71 15.08 -17.66
N LEU A 141 -13.22 14.43 -16.60
CA LEU A 141 -13.03 13.00 -16.38
C LEU A 141 -14.08 12.20 -17.19
N PRO A 142 -13.69 11.33 -18.14
CA PRO A 142 -14.64 10.53 -18.90
C PRO A 142 -15.24 9.41 -18.05
N LYS A 143 -16.29 8.77 -18.57
CA LYS A 143 -16.82 7.53 -17.98
C LYS A 143 -15.83 6.39 -18.21
N LEU A 144 -15.27 5.86 -17.13
CA LEU A 144 -14.23 4.84 -17.16
C LEU A 144 -14.81 3.43 -16.96
N GLY A 145 -14.19 2.43 -17.58
CA GLY A 145 -14.57 1.02 -17.47
C GLY A 145 -14.07 0.35 -16.18
N LYS A 146 -13.96 -0.98 -16.18
CA LYS A 146 -13.26 -1.74 -15.13
C LYS A 146 -11.85 -2.06 -15.61
N LYS A 147 -10.87 -2.00 -14.70
CA LYS A 147 -9.55 -2.57 -14.97
C LYS A 147 -9.63 -4.09 -14.96
N ALA A 148 -9.05 -4.77 -15.96
CA ALA A 148 -9.16 -6.22 -16.14
C ALA A 148 -8.56 -7.03 -14.98
N ASN A 149 -7.38 -6.63 -14.48
CA ASN A 149 -6.71 -7.27 -13.35
C ASN A 149 -6.79 -6.47 -12.05
N GLY A 150 -7.21 -5.19 -12.09
CA GLY A 150 -7.30 -4.30 -10.93
C GLY A 150 -5.97 -4.04 -10.21
N ILE A 151 -4.84 -4.46 -10.78
CA ILE A 151 -3.52 -4.43 -10.15
C ILE A 151 -2.66 -3.37 -10.83
N CYS A 152 -2.02 -2.52 -10.03
CA CYS A 152 -1.00 -1.57 -10.49
C CYS A 152 0.29 -1.88 -9.71
N GLY A 153 1.38 -2.20 -10.41
CA GLY A 153 2.67 -2.54 -9.80
C GLY A 153 3.22 -1.42 -8.90
N PRO A 154 3.27 -0.16 -9.38
CA PRO A 154 3.64 0.99 -8.55
C PRO A 154 2.74 1.19 -7.32
N CYS A 155 1.43 0.97 -7.43
CA CYS A 155 0.53 0.99 -6.27
C CYS A 155 0.87 -0.10 -5.27
N GLN A 156 1.18 -1.31 -5.73
CA GLN A 156 1.57 -2.40 -4.84
C GLN A 156 2.85 -2.01 -4.11
N GLN A 157 3.89 -1.54 -4.80
CA GLN A 157 5.14 -1.15 -4.14
C GLN A 157 4.98 0.05 -3.19
N GLY A 158 4.23 1.09 -3.61
CA GLY A 158 4.10 2.34 -2.86
C GLY A 158 3.01 2.35 -1.78
N LYS A 159 2.00 1.47 -1.89
CA LYS A 159 0.85 1.40 -0.96
C LYS A 159 0.74 0.06 -0.24
N GLN A 160 1.69 -0.87 -0.45
CA GLN A 160 1.76 -2.09 0.34
C GLN A 160 2.02 -1.73 1.80
N THR A 161 0.97 -1.87 2.61
CA THR A 161 1.07 -1.82 4.05
C THR A 161 1.55 -3.18 4.56
N LYS A 162 2.40 -3.17 5.59
CA LYS A 162 2.79 -4.40 6.32
C LYS A 162 1.52 -5.18 6.67
N SER A 163 1.47 -6.46 6.29
CA SER A 163 0.30 -7.31 6.53
C SER A 163 -0.04 -7.31 8.02
N MET A 164 -1.33 -7.21 8.33
CA MET A 164 -1.79 -7.23 9.71
C MET A 164 -1.52 -8.64 10.28
N HIS A 165 -0.53 -8.76 11.16
CA HIS A 165 -0.21 -10.03 11.80
C HIS A 165 -1.44 -10.56 12.56
N LYS A 166 -1.66 -11.88 12.50
CA LYS A 166 -2.73 -12.54 13.27
C LYS A 166 -2.59 -12.12 14.74
N LYS A 167 -3.67 -11.61 15.35
CA LYS A 167 -3.70 -11.37 16.80
C LYS A 167 -3.28 -12.66 17.49
N GLY A 168 -2.24 -12.60 18.32
CA GLY A 168 -1.83 -13.75 19.13
C GLY A 168 -3.04 -14.25 19.92
N LYS A 169 -3.37 -15.54 19.75
CA LYS A 169 -4.55 -16.16 20.39
C LYS A 169 -4.37 -16.40 21.90
N TYR A 170 -3.16 -16.22 22.43
CA TYR A 170 -2.81 -16.62 23.79
C TYR A 170 -2.12 -15.47 24.53
N LEU A 171 -2.47 -15.33 25.81
CA LEU A 171 -1.67 -14.58 26.77
C LEU A 171 -0.30 -15.26 26.87
N THR A 172 0.77 -14.52 26.62
CA THR A 172 2.15 -15.01 26.70
C THR A 172 2.60 -15.28 28.13
N THR A 173 2.00 -14.57 29.09
CA THR A 173 2.24 -14.70 30.52
C THR A 173 1.05 -15.30 31.25
N LYS A 174 1.31 -16.02 32.34
CA LYS A 174 0.31 -16.71 33.18
C LYS A 174 0.04 -16.01 34.50
N GLU A 175 0.95 -15.17 34.98
CA GLU A 175 0.84 -14.48 36.26
C GLU A 175 1.53 -13.09 36.24
N PRO A 176 1.18 -12.18 37.16
CA PRO A 176 1.89 -10.91 37.32
C PRO A 176 3.39 -11.12 37.59
N LEU A 177 4.22 -10.18 37.13
CA LEU A 177 5.69 -10.16 37.25
C LEU A 177 6.45 -11.20 36.41
N GLU A 178 5.77 -12.00 35.60
CA GLU A 178 6.44 -12.89 34.65
C GLU A 178 7.19 -12.12 33.54
N LEU A 179 6.64 -10.99 33.09
CA LEU A 179 7.25 -10.11 32.10
C LEU A 179 6.83 -8.66 32.34
N LEU A 180 7.79 -7.75 32.46
CA LEU A 180 7.56 -6.31 32.47
C LEU A 180 8.04 -5.68 31.16
N HIS A 181 7.18 -4.91 30.50
CA HIS A 181 7.54 -4.10 29.34
C HIS A 181 7.93 -2.69 29.79
N MET A 182 9.08 -2.22 29.31
CA MET A 182 9.68 -0.94 29.67
C MET A 182 9.86 -0.07 28.43
N ASP A 183 9.63 1.23 28.57
CA ASP A 183 9.89 2.22 27.54
C ASP A 183 10.14 3.60 28.16
N LEU A 184 10.87 4.46 27.45
CA LEU A 184 11.15 5.83 27.84
C LEU A 184 10.58 6.81 26.80
N MET A 185 9.56 7.56 27.19
CA MET A 185 8.99 8.61 26.34
C MET A 185 9.74 9.94 26.52
N GLY A 186 10.04 10.60 25.41
CA GLY A 186 10.49 11.99 25.38
C GLY A 186 11.76 12.24 24.57
N PRO A 187 12.28 13.48 24.60
CA PRO A 187 11.86 14.58 25.47
C PRO A 187 10.47 15.14 25.10
N MET A 188 9.70 15.55 26.11
CA MET A 188 8.46 16.30 25.93
C MET A 188 8.77 17.72 25.40
N GLN A 189 7.86 18.28 24.61
CA GLN A 189 8.03 19.62 24.01
C GLN A 189 8.03 20.74 25.05
N THR A 190 7.30 20.57 26.15
CA THR A 190 7.20 21.53 27.25
C THR A 190 7.73 20.86 28.50
N GLU A 191 8.55 21.56 29.27
CA GLU A 191 8.99 21.07 30.59
C GLU A 191 7.78 21.00 31.53
N SER A 192 7.73 19.97 32.38
CA SER A 192 6.66 19.89 33.38
C SER A 192 6.82 20.96 34.46
N LEU A 193 5.79 21.19 35.26
CA LEU A 193 5.86 22.09 36.42
C LEU A 193 7.02 21.73 37.37
N GLY A 194 7.28 20.43 37.55
CA GLY A 194 8.38 19.90 38.36
C GLY A 194 9.72 19.76 37.63
N GLY A 195 9.89 20.40 36.48
CA GLY A 195 11.17 20.40 35.75
C GLY A 195 11.50 19.10 35.04
N LYS A 196 10.50 18.26 34.72
CA LYS A 196 10.68 16.95 34.09
C LYS A 196 10.50 17.05 32.58
N ARG A 197 11.15 16.14 31.84
CA ARG A 197 11.18 16.10 30.37
C ARG A 197 10.93 14.73 29.79
N TYR A 198 11.08 13.67 30.58
CA TYR A 198 10.91 12.29 30.12
C TYR A 198 9.94 11.53 31.03
N ILE A 199 9.43 10.41 30.52
CA ILE A 199 8.49 9.54 31.22
C ILE A 199 8.97 8.10 31.06
N PHE A 200 9.43 7.52 32.15
CA PHE A 200 9.69 6.10 32.21
C PHE A 200 8.39 5.35 32.49
N VAL A 201 8.04 4.43 31.61
CA VAL A 201 6.82 3.62 31.72
C VAL A 201 7.18 2.16 31.82
N CYS A 202 6.61 1.50 32.81
CA CYS A 202 6.73 0.06 33.02
C CYS A 202 5.33 -0.56 33.07
N VAL A 203 5.11 -1.63 32.31
CA VAL A 203 3.81 -2.29 32.17
C VAL A 203 3.95 -3.79 32.40
N ASP A 204 3.18 -4.32 33.35
CA ASP A 204 3.10 -5.77 33.55
C ASP A 204 2.35 -6.46 32.39
N ASP A 205 2.95 -7.50 31.80
CA ASP A 205 2.37 -8.17 30.63
C ASP A 205 1.11 -8.96 30.96
N PHE A 206 0.89 -9.40 32.20
CA PHE A 206 -0.29 -10.19 32.57
C PHE A 206 -1.49 -9.33 32.99
N SER A 207 -1.30 -8.40 33.92
CA SER A 207 -2.36 -7.53 34.46
C SER A 207 -2.60 -6.28 33.60
N ARG A 208 -1.63 -5.86 32.76
CA ARG A 208 -1.56 -4.49 32.18
C ARG A 208 -1.44 -3.38 33.22
N PHE A 209 -1.16 -3.71 34.48
CA PHE A 209 -0.88 -2.70 35.50
C PHE A 209 0.35 -1.90 35.07
N THR A 210 0.24 -0.59 35.18
CA THR A 210 1.22 0.36 34.63
C THR A 210 1.77 1.22 35.75
N TRP A 211 3.09 1.43 35.73
CA TRP A 211 3.81 2.39 36.55
C TRP A 211 4.41 3.46 35.66
N THR A 212 4.34 4.71 36.11
CA THR A 212 4.95 5.86 35.41
C THR A 212 5.85 6.62 36.37
N TYR A 213 7.01 7.05 35.87
CA TYR A 213 7.96 7.89 36.59
C TYR A 213 8.40 9.05 35.70
N PHE A 214 8.44 10.26 36.27
CA PHE A 214 8.77 11.48 35.53
C PHE A 214 10.21 11.89 35.79
N LEU A 215 11.00 12.00 34.73
CA LEU A 215 12.45 12.18 34.80
C LEU A 215 12.88 13.51 34.18
N ARG A 216 13.94 14.11 34.71
CA ARG A 216 14.57 15.29 34.10
C ARG A 216 15.50 14.86 32.97
N GLU A 217 16.28 13.81 33.20
CA GLU A 217 17.24 13.24 32.27
C GLU A 217 16.98 11.75 32.05
N LYS A 218 17.42 11.21 30.90
CA LYS A 218 17.29 9.78 30.59
C LYS A 218 18.13 8.90 31.51
N SER A 219 19.24 9.42 32.04
CA SER A 219 20.13 8.76 33.00
C SER A 219 19.42 8.34 34.29
N GLU A 220 18.37 9.05 34.71
CA GLU A 220 17.58 8.73 35.92
C GLU A 220 16.76 7.42 35.78
N THR A 221 16.68 6.83 34.58
CA THR A 221 15.81 5.68 34.28
C THR A 221 16.19 4.44 35.10
N PHE A 222 17.48 4.13 35.18
CA PHE A 222 17.97 2.96 35.92
C PHE A 222 17.63 3.06 37.42
N ASP A 223 17.84 4.23 38.04
CA ASP A 223 17.53 4.44 39.45
C ASP A 223 16.03 4.26 39.72
N LYS A 224 15.15 4.76 38.84
CA LYS A 224 13.71 4.55 38.98
C LYS A 224 13.30 3.10 38.78
N PHE A 225 13.94 2.39 37.85
CA PHE A 225 13.72 0.97 37.68
C PHE A 225 14.12 0.18 38.93
N LYS A 226 15.31 0.44 39.48
CA LYS A 226 15.78 -0.17 40.74
C LYS A 226 14.80 0.08 41.89
N MET A 227 14.36 1.32 42.06
CA MET A 227 13.33 1.67 43.06
C MET A 227 12.03 0.90 42.86
N LEU A 228 11.58 0.75 41.60
CA LEU A 228 10.39 -0.03 41.26
C LEU A 228 10.59 -1.50 41.63
N CYS A 229 11.72 -2.12 41.27
CA CYS A 229 12.03 -3.51 41.62
C CYS A 229 11.94 -3.74 43.14
N THR A 230 12.60 -2.90 43.95
CA THR A 230 12.54 -3.00 45.41
C THR A 230 11.10 -2.85 45.93
N LYS A 231 10.33 -1.91 45.40
CA LYS A 231 8.93 -1.73 45.78
C LYS A 231 8.08 -2.96 45.44
N LEU A 232 8.25 -3.53 44.25
CA LEU A 232 7.50 -4.71 43.80
C LEU A 232 7.85 -5.96 44.62
N GLN A 233 9.13 -6.14 44.96
CA GLN A 233 9.59 -7.22 45.84
C GLN A 233 8.95 -7.13 47.24
N ASN A 234 8.86 -5.91 47.80
CA ASN A 234 8.22 -5.69 49.09
C ASN A 234 6.70 -5.84 49.03
N GLU A 235 6.03 -5.34 47.99
CA GLU A 235 4.57 -5.45 47.85
C GLU A 235 4.09 -6.89 47.67
N MET A 236 4.89 -7.75 47.03
CA MET A 236 4.47 -9.11 46.67
C MET A 236 4.98 -10.20 47.62
N ASN A 237 5.64 -9.82 48.73
CA ASN A 237 6.42 -10.72 49.59
C ASN A 237 7.34 -11.60 48.75
N SER A 238 8.59 -11.16 48.53
CA SER A 238 9.62 -11.76 47.66
C SER A 238 9.72 -13.29 47.60
N ASN A 239 9.24 -14.01 48.63
CA ASN A 239 9.16 -15.47 48.69
C ASN A 239 8.02 -16.08 47.85
N ILE A 240 7.09 -15.27 47.32
CA ILE A 240 5.92 -15.72 46.56
C ILE A 240 6.07 -15.38 45.08
N ARG A 241 6.44 -14.14 44.74
CA ARG A 241 6.58 -13.68 43.33
C ARG A 241 7.73 -12.70 43.16
N SER A 242 8.55 -12.94 42.14
CA SER A 242 9.64 -12.07 41.71
C SER A 242 9.49 -11.72 40.23
N ILE A 243 10.15 -10.64 39.81
CA ILE A 243 10.26 -10.28 38.40
C ILE A 243 11.10 -11.35 37.71
N LYS A 244 10.53 -12.07 36.75
CA LYS A 244 11.27 -13.10 36.01
C LYS A 244 12.01 -12.51 34.83
N ARG A 245 11.33 -11.65 34.07
CA ARG A 245 11.83 -11.08 32.82
C ARG A 245 11.41 -9.64 32.65
N ILE A 246 12.24 -8.88 31.97
CA ILE A 246 11.95 -7.52 31.54
C ILE A 246 12.21 -7.40 30.05
N ARG A 247 11.50 -6.49 29.38
CA ARG A 247 11.68 -6.22 27.96
C ARG A 247 11.73 -4.73 27.69
N SER A 248 12.75 -4.28 26.97
CA SER A 248 12.90 -2.89 26.51
C SER A 248 13.29 -2.83 25.03
N ASP A 249 13.48 -1.62 24.52
CA ASP A 249 14.26 -1.42 23.31
C ASP A 249 15.77 -1.39 23.62
N HIS A 250 16.59 -1.20 22.59
CA HIS A 250 18.04 -1.04 22.66
C HIS A 250 18.46 0.40 23.06
N GLY A 251 17.63 1.11 23.83
CA GLY A 251 17.98 2.42 24.37
C GLY A 251 19.17 2.31 25.33
N ARG A 252 20.11 3.26 25.30
CA ARG A 252 21.32 3.25 26.16
C ARG A 252 20.97 3.36 27.65
N GLU A 253 19.81 3.93 27.96
CA GLU A 253 19.22 3.98 29.29
C GLU A 253 18.88 2.58 29.85
N PHE A 254 18.68 1.60 28.97
CA PHE A 254 18.35 0.20 29.32
C PHE A 254 19.52 -0.75 29.04
N GLU A 255 20.24 -0.55 27.94
CA GLU A 255 21.37 -1.38 27.52
C GLU A 255 22.69 -0.78 28.02
N ASN A 256 23.08 -1.15 29.24
CA ASN A 256 24.37 -0.80 29.83
C ASN A 256 24.79 -1.81 30.91
N ALA A 257 26.10 -1.85 31.21
CA ALA A 257 26.68 -2.81 32.14
C ALA A 257 26.10 -2.73 33.56
N THR A 258 25.71 -1.54 34.02
CA THR A 258 25.11 -1.35 35.35
C THR A 258 23.72 -1.99 35.42
N PHE A 259 22.93 -1.84 34.35
CA PHE A 259 21.62 -2.46 34.23
C PHE A 259 21.74 -3.99 34.19
N GLU A 260 22.64 -4.51 33.36
CA GLU A 260 22.92 -5.95 33.23
C GLU A 260 23.37 -6.56 34.57
N THR A 261 24.37 -5.97 35.22
CA THR A 261 24.87 -6.43 36.53
C THR A 261 23.76 -6.47 37.59
N PHE A 262 22.89 -5.48 37.60
CA PHE A 262 21.77 -5.43 38.54
C PHE A 262 20.72 -6.51 38.26
N CYS A 263 20.39 -6.73 36.99
CA CYS A 263 19.47 -7.77 36.57
C CYS A 263 20.02 -9.16 36.89
N ASP A 264 21.28 -9.43 36.58
CA ASP A 264 21.96 -10.70 36.88
C ASP A 264 21.99 -10.96 38.39
N GLY A 265 22.30 -9.94 39.18
CA GLY A 265 22.30 -10.03 40.65
C GLY A 265 20.93 -10.37 41.26
N LEU A 266 19.84 -10.12 40.53
CA LEU A 266 18.47 -10.46 40.93
C LEU A 266 17.89 -11.67 40.19
N GLY A 267 18.65 -12.27 39.26
CA GLY A 267 18.18 -13.35 38.40
C GLY A 267 17.08 -12.93 37.41
N ILE A 268 17.04 -11.65 37.02
CA ILE A 268 16.08 -11.10 36.06
C ILE A 268 16.65 -11.22 34.65
N SER A 269 15.95 -11.92 33.74
CA SER A 269 16.35 -11.96 32.34
C SER A 269 15.90 -10.72 31.57
N HIS A 270 16.85 -10.01 30.96
CA HIS A 270 16.59 -8.83 30.15
C HIS A 270 16.49 -9.19 28.67
N GLU A 271 15.29 -9.05 28.11
CA GLU A 271 15.00 -9.26 26.69
C GLU A 271 14.99 -7.93 25.94
N PHE A 272 15.56 -7.89 24.74
CA PHE A 272 15.48 -6.72 23.86
C PHE A 272 14.49 -6.95 22.73
N SER A 273 13.71 -5.92 22.41
CA SER A 273 12.86 -5.91 21.22
C SER A 273 13.72 -5.70 19.96
N ALA A 274 13.52 -6.56 18.97
CA ALA A 274 14.28 -6.52 17.74
C ALA A 274 14.02 -5.20 16.98
N PRO A 275 15.07 -4.58 16.40
CA PRO A 275 14.92 -3.37 15.60
C PRO A 275 13.84 -3.53 14.52
N ARG A 276 12.96 -2.53 14.39
CA ARG A 276 11.85 -2.50 13.40
C ARG A 276 10.73 -3.54 13.62
N THR A 277 10.63 -4.13 14.82
CA THR A 277 9.48 -4.95 15.24
C THR A 277 8.72 -4.33 16.43
N PRO A 278 8.01 -3.19 16.22
CA PRO A 278 7.25 -2.51 17.28
C PRO A 278 6.22 -3.41 17.97
N GLN A 279 5.88 -4.56 17.38
CA GLN A 279 5.00 -5.55 18.00
C GLN A 279 5.60 -6.18 19.26
N GLN A 280 6.93 -6.36 19.36
CA GLN A 280 7.56 -7.06 20.49
C GLN A 280 7.50 -6.25 21.79
N ASN A 281 7.52 -4.92 21.69
CA ASN A 281 7.25 -4.00 22.81
C ASN A 281 5.91 -3.26 22.67
N GLY A 282 5.03 -3.74 21.79
CA GLY A 282 3.78 -3.06 21.42
C GLY A 282 2.77 -2.93 22.56
N VAL A 283 3.00 -3.64 23.66
CA VAL A 283 2.25 -3.50 24.92
C VAL A 283 2.46 -2.12 25.53
N VAL A 284 3.73 -1.77 25.80
CA VAL A 284 4.06 -0.49 26.43
C VAL A 284 3.90 0.65 25.43
N GLU A 285 4.22 0.47 24.15
CA GLU A 285 3.96 1.48 23.12
C GLU A 285 2.46 1.84 23.03
N ARG A 286 1.58 0.84 23.04
CA ARG A 286 0.13 1.09 23.04
C ARG A 286 -0.31 1.79 24.33
N LYS A 287 0.24 1.40 25.48
CA LYS A 287 -0.05 2.05 26.76
C LYS A 287 0.41 3.51 26.75
N ASN A 288 1.59 3.79 26.23
CA ASN A 288 2.16 5.12 26.07
C ASN A 288 1.23 6.02 25.26
N ARG A 289 0.73 5.53 24.12
CA ARG A 289 -0.26 6.25 23.32
C ARG A 289 -1.53 6.57 24.12
N VAL A 290 -2.09 5.58 24.83
CA VAL A 290 -3.30 5.79 25.64
C VAL A 290 -3.07 6.84 26.75
N LEU A 291 -1.94 6.78 27.45
CA LEU A 291 -1.60 7.75 28.49
C LEU A 291 -1.47 9.16 27.94
N GLN A 292 -0.78 9.32 26.80
CA GLN A 292 -0.61 10.62 26.14
C GLN A 292 -1.94 11.17 25.61
N GLU A 293 -2.80 10.34 25.01
CA GLU A 293 -4.12 10.73 24.52
C GLU A 293 -5.01 11.19 25.67
N MET A 294 -5.11 10.40 26.75
CA MET A 294 -5.88 10.77 27.95
C MET A 294 -5.39 12.08 28.57
N ALA A 295 -4.08 12.22 28.76
CA ALA A 295 -3.50 13.43 29.33
C ALA A 295 -3.77 14.66 28.45
N ARG A 296 -3.59 14.54 27.13
CA ARG A 296 -3.88 15.62 26.18
C ARG A 296 -5.35 16.04 26.25
N VAL A 297 -6.28 15.08 26.29
CA VAL A 297 -7.71 15.38 26.38
C VAL A 297 -8.05 16.07 27.70
N MET A 298 -7.53 15.59 28.84
CA MET A 298 -7.76 16.21 30.15
C MET A 298 -7.27 17.66 30.22
N LEU A 299 -6.11 17.94 29.62
CA LEU A 299 -5.56 19.28 29.57
C LEU A 299 -6.40 20.20 28.67
N LEU A 300 -6.78 19.73 27.48
CA LEU A 300 -7.56 20.51 26.53
C LEU A 300 -8.99 20.80 27.01
N SER A 301 -9.66 19.81 27.63
CA SER A 301 -11.06 19.93 28.04
C SER A 301 -11.27 20.99 29.12
N ASN A 302 -10.26 21.25 29.95
CA ASN A 302 -10.33 22.20 31.06
C ASN A 302 -9.40 23.42 30.86
N ASN A 303 -8.88 23.59 29.63
CA ASN A 303 -7.94 24.66 29.28
C ASN A 303 -6.75 24.78 30.25
N VAL A 304 -6.23 23.64 30.71
CA VAL A 304 -5.16 23.54 31.69
C VAL A 304 -3.81 23.74 30.98
N PRO A 305 -2.86 24.49 31.58
CA PRO A 305 -1.52 24.68 31.03
C PRO A 305 -0.79 23.37 30.65
N ARG A 306 -0.10 23.38 29.51
CA ARG A 306 0.61 22.19 28.98
C ARG A 306 1.75 21.72 29.88
N ASN A 307 2.32 22.57 30.72
CA ASN A 307 3.36 22.19 31.69
C ASN A 307 2.82 21.28 32.81
N LEU A 308 1.50 21.09 32.94
CA LEU A 308 0.89 20.10 33.85
C LEU A 308 0.76 18.70 33.22
N TRP A 309 1.50 18.43 32.15
CA TRP A 309 1.44 17.14 31.45
C TRP A 309 1.86 15.97 32.34
N ALA A 310 2.77 16.17 33.29
CA ALA A 310 3.24 15.08 34.17
C ALA A 310 2.12 14.65 35.12
N GLU A 311 1.46 15.61 35.74
CA GLU A 311 0.30 15.42 36.61
C GLU A 311 -0.86 14.80 35.83
N ALA A 312 -1.11 15.26 34.61
CA ALA A 312 -2.14 14.69 33.74
C ALA A 312 -1.84 13.24 33.37
N ILE A 313 -0.58 12.89 33.04
CA ILE A 313 -0.20 11.50 32.73
C ILE A 313 -0.25 10.62 33.98
N ASN A 314 0.15 11.14 35.15
CA ASN A 314 0.05 10.40 36.41
C ASN A 314 -1.42 10.05 36.72
N THR A 315 -2.32 11.02 36.55
CA THR A 315 -3.77 10.83 36.68
C THR A 315 -4.30 9.83 35.64
N ALA A 316 -3.87 9.92 34.39
CA ALA A 316 -4.25 8.96 33.34
C ALA A 316 -3.82 7.54 33.69
N CYS A 317 -2.62 7.37 34.25
CA CYS A 317 -2.11 6.08 34.71
C CYS A 317 -2.92 5.53 35.90
N TYR A 318 -3.22 6.39 36.87
CA TYR A 318 -4.04 6.05 38.04
C TYR A 318 -5.43 5.55 37.63
N ILE A 319 -6.11 6.29 36.75
CA ILE A 319 -7.43 5.96 36.21
C ILE A 319 -7.33 4.69 35.37
N GLY A 320 -6.40 4.64 34.43
CA GLY A 320 -6.25 3.53 33.49
C GLY A 320 -6.02 2.18 34.17
N ASN A 321 -5.30 2.14 35.30
CA ASN A 321 -5.14 0.92 36.08
C ASN A 321 -6.46 0.44 36.71
N ARG A 322 -7.38 1.35 37.07
CA ARG A 322 -8.62 1.02 37.79
C ARG A 322 -9.82 0.78 36.89
N VAL A 323 -9.86 1.40 35.71
CA VAL A 323 -11.07 1.38 34.86
C VAL A 323 -10.92 0.56 33.58
N PHE A 324 -9.70 0.36 33.08
CA PHE A 324 -9.53 -0.41 31.84
C PHE A 324 -9.52 -1.91 32.11
N LEU A 325 -10.33 -2.62 31.32
CA LEU A 325 -10.38 -4.07 31.29
C LEU A 325 -9.19 -4.63 30.51
N ARG A 326 -8.65 -5.74 31.02
CA ARG A 326 -7.65 -6.52 30.28
C ARG A 326 -8.33 -7.14 29.04
N PRO A 327 -7.77 -6.95 27.83
CA PRO A 327 -8.33 -7.59 26.64
C PRO A 327 -8.39 -9.11 26.81
N GLY A 328 -9.58 -9.68 26.63
CA GLY A 328 -9.84 -11.11 26.80
C GLY A 328 -10.27 -11.54 28.20
N THR A 329 -10.40 -10.62 29.17
CA THR A 329 -10.95 -10.90 30.51
C THR A 329 -12.04 -9.89 30.88
N ARG A 330 -12.69 -10.08 32.03
CA ARG A 330 -13.66 -9.15 32.62
C ARG A 330 -13.08 -8.35 33.79
N ASN A 331 -11.80 -8.49 34.05
CA ASN A 331 -11.14 -7.92 35.21
C ASN A 331 -10.36 -6.66 34.82
N THR A 332 -10.29 -5.71 35.74
CA THR A 332 -9.47 -4.50 35.58
C THR A 332 -7.99 -4.82 35.80
N SER A 333 -7.10 -3.95 35.33
CA SER A 333 -5.67 -4.10 35.64
C SER A 333 -5.40 -4.09 37.15
N TYR A 334 -6.13 -3.27 37.91
CA TYR A 334 -6.03 -3.19 39.35
C TYR A 334 -6.45 -4.50 40.02
N GLU A 335 -7.58 -5.08 39.59
CA GLU A 335 -8.07 -6.33 40.14
C GLU A 335 -7.12 -7.49 39.88
N LEU A 336 -6.58 -7.60 38.65
CA LEU A 336 -5.58 -8.62 38.32
C LEU A 336 -4.26 -8.46 39.10
N TRP A 337 -3.92 -7.23 39.50
CA TRP A 337 -2.71 -6.93 40.25
C TRP A 337 -2.87 -7.08 41.77
N LYS A 338 -3.95 -6.53 42.33
CA LYS A 338 -4.21 -6.47 43.78
C LYS A 338 -5.10 -7.61 44.29
N GLY A 339 -5.71 -8.39 43.41
CA GLY A 339 -6.62 -9.48 43.79
C GLY A 339 -7.97 -9.01 44.37
N GLN A 340 -8.30 -7.72 44.22
CA GLN A 340 -9.53 -7.13 44.72
C GLN A 340 -9.97 -5.98 43.80
N GLU A 341 -11.27 -5.69 43.79
CA GLU A 341 -11.82 -4.57 43.03
C GLU A 341 -11.27 -3.22 43.50
N ALA A 342 -11.15 -2.27 42.56
CA ALA A 342 -10.76 -0.91 42.90
C ALA A 342 -11.93 -0.20 43.59
N LYS A 343 -11.63 0.52 44.68
CA LYS A 343 -12.57 1.53 45.21
C LYS A 343 -12.48 2.77 44.34
N CYS A 344 -13.65 3.29 43.93
CA CYS A 344 -13.77 4.52 43.14
C CYS A 344 -13.25 5.73 43.91
#